data_AF-A0A1V6BQN2-F1
#
_entry.id   AF-A0A1V6BQN2-F1
#
_cell.length_a   1.000
_cell.length_b   1.000
_cell.length_c   1.000
_cell.angle_alpha   90.00
_cell.angle_beta   90.00
_cell.angle_gamma   90.00
#
_symmetry.space_group_name_H-M   'P 1'
#
loop_
_entity.id
_entity.type
_entity.pdbx_description
1 polymer ?
#
loop_
_entity_poly.entity_id
_entity_poly.type
_entity_poly.pdbx_seq_one_letter_code
_entity_poly.pdbx_strand_id
1 'polypeptide(L)'
;MVLYSDNIVKNGEQCALNFSITNKKFLGGELSVYHCDKLVLSDKIRSTNVSVNLPPFSEKALNYKVILTKGKKRFLFPYTASKLNESDPYIVCDIDFTLSSTNIFLYATNNILHIKTIYSSQEVLNDLSEKYRIIYLTGRYNKYTRLTKLWLEKNKYPIGAIISRKKELKQNLEEFKTYELKRIMSICDKAVGIGDLKSDITAYKKTGIIPVKIKHPPLFYSRKGDYKFIDGYYHVRSWKGIDKLFSDKKFFNVFESK
;
A
#
# COMPACT_ATOMS: atom_id res chain seq x y z
N MET A 1 -2.63 -7.27 20.07
CA MET A 1 -2.32 -6.48 18.86
C MET A 1 -3.14 -7.05 17.73
N VAL A 2 -3.54 -6.22 16.77
CA VAL A 2 -4.25 -6.67 15.57
C VAL A 2 -3.25 -6.67 14.42
N LEU A 3 -3.17 -7.79 13.71
CA LEU A 3 -2.34 -8.00 12.53
C LEU A 3 -3.27 -8.02 11.32
N TYR A 4 -3.03 -7.14 10.34
CA TYR A 4 -3.85 -7.08 9.14
C TYR A 4 -3.07 -6.48 7.98
N SER A 5 -3.55 -6.78 6.78
CA SER A 5 -3.18 -6.10 5.55
C SER A 5 -4.48 -5.70 4.85
N ASP A 6 -4.43 -4.64 4.06
CA ASP A 6 -5.57 -4.24 3.23
C ASP A 6 -5.81 -5.28 2.12
N ASN A 7 -6.94 -5.17 1.44
CA ASN A 7 -7.32 -6.11 0.40
C ASN A 7 -7.50 -5.41 -0.95
N ILE A 8 -7.10 -6.12 -2.00
CA ILE A 8 -7.26 -5.73 -3.40
C ILE A 8 -7.99 -6.90 -4.07
N VAL A 9 -9.18 -6.61 -4.58
CA VAL A 9 -10.06 -7.59 -5.22
C VAL A 9 -10.37 -7.17 -6.66
N LYS A 10 -10.69 -8.14 -7.52
CA LYS A 10 -11.19 -7.83 -8.86
C LYS A 10 -12.56 -7.19 -8.73
N ASN A 11 -12.87 -6.22 -9.60
CA ASN A 11 -14.21 -5.64 -9.57
C ASN A 11 -15.29 -6.71 -9.83
N GLY A 12 -16.36 -6.66 -9.05
CA GLY A 12 -17.41 -7.69 -9.00
C GLY A 12 -17.16 -8.79 -7.97
N GLU A 13 -15.94 -8.96 -7.46
CA GLU A 13 -15.66 -9.93 -6.41
C GLU A 13 -16.04 -9.43 -5.02
N GLN A 14 -16.38 -10.38 -4.15
CA GLN A 14 -16.66 -10.14 -2.74
C GLN A 14 -15.37 -9.78 -2.00
N CYS A 15 -15.36 -8.61 -1.35
CA CYS A 15 -14.26 -8.22 -0.49
C CYS A 15 -14.46 -8.76 0.94
N ALA A 16 -13.40 -9.31 1.52
CA ALA A 16 -13.38 -9.74 2.92
C ALA A 16 -12.34 -8.95 3.73
N LEU A 17 -12.76 -8.48 4.90
CA LEU A 17 -11.90 -7.94 5.95
C LEU A 17 -11.26 -9.12 6.69
N ASN A 18 -9.94 -9.25 6.59
CA ASN A 18 -9.17 -10.32 7.22
C ASN A 18 -8.17 -9.74 8.22
N PHE A 19 -8.23 -10.20 9.47
CA PHE A 19 -7.26 -9.82 10.49
C PHE A 19 -7.06 -10.89 11.57
N SER A 20 -5.90 -10.87 12.20
CA SER A 20 -5.58 -11.74 13.33
C SER A 20 -5.44 -10.94 14.61
N ILE A 21 -6.03 -11.42 15.69
CA ILE A 21 -5.95 -10.84 17.03
C ILE A 21 -4.94 -11.66 17.84
N THR A 22 -3.80 -11.06 18.17
CA THR A 22 -2.81 -11.72 19.04
C THR A 22 -3.17 -11.62 20.53
N ASN A 23 -4.02 -10.67 20.89
CA ASN A 23 -4.46 -10.47 22.26
C ASN A 23 -5.88 -11.02 22.45
N LYS A 24 -5.98 -12.24 23.02
CA LYS A 24 -7.25 -12.95 23.25
C LYS A 24 -8.28 -12.17 24.09
N LYS A 25 -7.90 -11.03 24.70
CA LYS A 25 -8.82 -10.13 25.43
C LYS A 25 -9.99 -9.60 24.60
N PHE A 26 -9.98 -9.68 23.27
CA PHE A 26 -11.12 -9.30 22.42
C PHE A 26 -11.98 -10.50 21.96
N LEU A 27 -11.59 -11.74 22.27
CA LEU A 27 -12.40 -12.92 21.93
C LEU A 27 -13.74 -12.88 22.66
N GLY A 28 -14.85 -13.14 21.95
CA GLY A 28 -16.22 -12.97 22.46
C GLY A 28 -16.67 -11.50 22.55
N GLY A 29 -15.87 -10.56 22.05
CA GLY A 29 -16.25 -9.16 21.87
C GLY A 29 -17.01 -8.91 20.57
N GLU A 30 -17.20 -7.65 20.23
CA GLU A 30 -17.88 -7.20 19.02
C GLU A 30 -16.89 -6.56 18.04
N LEU A 31 -17.17 -6.77 16.77
CA LEU A 31 -16.58 -6.10 15.62
C LEU A 31 -17.61 -5.13 15.07
N SER A 32 -17.18 -3.91 14.78
CA SER A 32 -17.97 -2.92 14.06
C SER A 32 -17.13 -2.26 12.98
N VAL A 33 -17.66 -2.20 11.76
CA VAL A 33 -17.01 -1.59 10.61
C VAL A 33 -17.83 -0.39 10.19
N TYR A 34 -17.17 0.77 10.07
CA TYR A 34 -17.80 2.02 9.68
C TYR A 34 -17.20 2.55 8.38
N HIS A 35 -18.05 3.16 7.56
CA HIS A 35 -17.65 3.96 6.40
C HIS A 35 -18.34 5.33 6.50
N CYS A 36 -17.57 6.43 6.45
CA CYS A 36 -18.09 7.79 6.66
C CYS A 36 -18.99 7.90 7.91
N ASP A 37 -18.52 7.33 9.02
CA ASP A 37 -19.22 7.23 10.31
C ASP A 37 -20.58 6.49 10.31
N LYS A 38 -20.97 5.88 9.19
CA LYS A 38 -22.12 4.96 9.11
C LYS A 38 -21.66 3.54 9.41
N LEU A 39 -22.37 2.84 10.30
CA LEU A 39 -22.14 1.42 10.57
C LEU A 39 -22.55 0.61 9.33
N VAL A 40 -21.59 -0.11 8.74
CA VAL A 40 -21.83 -0.94 7.55
C VAL A 40 -21.85 -2.43 7.85
N LEU A 41 -21.18 -2.85 8.92
CA LEU A 41 -21.15 -4.25 9.36
C LEU A 41 -20.92 -4.31 10.87
N SER A 42 -21.61 -5.24 11.52
CA SER A 42 -21.33 -5.65 12.89
C SER A 42 -21.33 -7.17 13.00
N ASP A 43 -20.39 -7.73 13.76
CA ASP A 43 -20.29 -9.18 13.98
C ASP A 43 -19.69 -9.47 15.37
N LYS A 44 -19.76 -10.72 15.83
CA LYS A 44 -19.09 -11.21 17.03
C LYS A 44 -17.71 -11.77 16.70
N ILE A 45 -16.73 -11.47 17.54
CA ILE A 45 -15.36 -11.99 17.41
C ILE A 45 -15.31 -13.40 18.01
N ARG A 46 -15.51 -14.43 17.18
CA ARG A 46 -15.57 -15.84 17.63
C ARG A 46 -14.22 -16.55 17.64
N SER A 47 -13.22 -16.00 16.95
CA SER A 47 -11.91 -16.61 16.76
C SER A 47 -10.80 -15.55 16.81
N THR A 48 -9.54 -16.00 16.91
CA THR A 48 -8.38 -15.11 16.78
C THR A 48 -8.07 -14.74 15.34
N ASN A 49 -8.56 -15.50 14.35
CA ASN A 49 -8.45 -15.18 12.93
C ASN A 49 -9.84 -14.84 12.41
N VAL A 50 -10.09 -13.55 12.20
CA VAL A 50 -11.39 -13.03 11.82
C VAL A 50 -11.39 -12.76 10.32
N SER A 51 -12.43 -13.28 9.65
CA SER A 51 -12.74 -13.02 8.25
C SER A 51 -14.21 -12.67 8.17
N VAL A 52 -14.54 -11.47 7.70
CA VAL A 52 -15.93 -11.04 7.48
C VAL A 52 -16.07 -10.44 6.09
N ASN A 53 -17.16 -10.77 5.41
CA ASN A 53 -17.47 -10.20 4.10
C ASN A 53 -17.96 -8.77 4.29
N LEU A 54 -17.32 -7.82 3.60
CA LEU A 54 -17.77 -6.43 3.60
C LEU A 54 -18.95 -6.26 2.64
N PRO A 55 -19.87 -5.33 2.89
CA PRO A 55 -20.91 -5.02 1.91
C PRO A 55 -20.31 -4.66 0.54
N PRO A 56 -20.99 -4.99 -0.57
CA PRO A 56 -20.58 -4.53 -1.90
C PRO A 56 -20.47 -3.00 -1.93
N PHE A 57 -19.49 -2.49 -2.67
CA PHE A 57 -19.25 -1.05 -2.84
C PHE A 57 -18.91 -0.73 -4.29
N SER A 58 -19.30 0.44 -4.80
CA SER A 58 -19.05 0.84 -6.19
C SER A 58 -17.74 1.61 -6.37
N GLU A 59 -17.25 2.20 -5.30
CA GLU A 59 -16.06 3.03 -5.29
C GLU A 59 -14.81 2.22 -5.61
N LYS A 60 -13.84 2.92 -6.18
CA LYS A 60 -12.57 2.33 -6.61
C LYS A 60 -11.73 1.89 -5.40
N ALA A 61 -11.85 2.61 -4.28
CA ALA A 61 -11.33 2.20 -2.99
C ALA A 61 -12.18 2.81 -1.87
N LEU A 62 -12.33 2.08 -0.76
CA LEU A 62 -13.01 2.54 0.45
C LEU A 62 -12.11 2.42 1.67
N ASN A 63 -12.10 3.48 2.48
CA ASN A 63 -11.54 3.47 3.81
C ASN A 63 -12.62 3.17 4.84
N TYR A 64 -12.38 2.12 5.61
CA TYR A 64 -13.19 1.70 6.73
C TYR A 64 -12.48 1.99 8.05
N LYS A 65 -13.28 2.36 9.05
CA LYS A 65 -12.87 2.44 10.44
C LYS A 65 -13.37 1.19 11.15
N VAL A 66 -12.42 0.32 11.53
CA VAL A 66 -12.74 -0.94 12.21
C VAL A 66 -12.54 -0.77 13.71
N ILE A 67 -13.56 -1.14 14.48
CA ILE A 67 -13.58 -1.04 15.93
C ILE A 67 -13.84 -2.43 16.52
N LEU A 68 -12.99 -2.83 17.46
CA LEU A 68 -13.18 -4.01 18.30
C LEU A 68 -13.54 -3.56 19.71
N THR A 69 -14.58 -4.12 20.31
CA THR A 69 -15.02 -3.81 21.68
C THR A 69 -15.16 -5.08 22.52
N LYS A 70 -14.81 -5.01 23.80
CA LYS A 70 -15.17 -6.05 24.80
C LYS A 70 -15.26 -5.42 26.19
N GLY A 71 -16.46 -5.29 26.73
CA GLY A 71 -16.71 -4.48 27.93
C GLY A 71 -16.21 -3.05 27.71
N LYS A 72 -15.39 -2.53 28.63
CA LYS A 72 -14.81 -1.17 28.52
C LYS A 72 -13.61 -1.06 27.56
N LYS A 73 -13.11 -2.18 27.01
CA LYS A 73 -11.93 -2.17 26.13
C LYS A 73 -12.35 -1.88 24.69
N ARG A 74 -11.60 -1.00 24.03
CA ARG A 74 -11.80 -0.62 22.63
C ARG A 74 -10.47 -0.60 21.88
N PHE A 75 -10.46 -1.11 20.66
CA PHE A 75 -9.32 -1.01 19.75
C PHE A 75 -9.80 -0.56 18.37
N LEU A 76 -9.10 0.39 17.77
CA LEU A 76 -9.45 0.97 16.47
C LEU A 76 -8.29 0.85 15.49
N PHE A 77 -8.60 0.46 14.26
CA PHE A 77 -7.66 0.48 13.15
C PHE A 77 -8.35 0.84 11.82
N PRO A 78 -7.65 1.56 10.92
CA PRO A 78 -8.16 1.82 9.58
C PRO A 78 -7.94 0.60 8.68
N TYR A 79 -8.84 0.36 7.73
CA TYR A 79 -8.75 -0.71 6.74
C TYR A 79 -9.16 -0.17 5.37
N THR A 80 -8.44 -0.54 4.32
CA THR A 80 -8.76 -0.13 2.95
C THR A 80 -9.13 -1.36 2.14
N ALA A 81 -10.25 -1.29 1.44
CA ALA A 81 -10.59 -2.23 0.39
C ALA A 81 -10.45 -1.51 -0.95
N SER A 82 -9.64 -2.05 -1.85
CA SER A 82 -9.48 -1.51 -3.21
C SER A 82 -10.04 -2.49 -4.23
N LYS A 83 -10.74 -1.94 -5.22
CA LYS A 83 -11.15 -2.66 -6.42
C LYS A 83 -10.19 -2.35 -7.55
N LEU A 84 -9.86 -3.38 -8.31
CA LEU A 84 -9.05 -3.25 -9.52
C LEU A 84 -9.81 -3.88 -10.70
N ASN A 85 -9.89 -3.15 -11.80
CA ASN A 85 -10.38 -3.65 -13.08
C ASN A 85 -9.19 -4.08 -13.94
N GLU A 86 -9.41 -4.97 -14.90
CA GLU A 86 -8.39 -5.41 -15.87
C GLU A 86 -7.79 -4.26 -16.69
N SER A 87 -8.56 -3.18 -16.89
CA SER A 87 -8.16 -2.01 -17.66
C SER A 87 -7.60 -0.86 -16.83
N ASP A 88 -7.71 -0.90 -15.49
CA ASP A 88 -7.36 0.21 -14.59
C ASP A 88 -5.85 0.20 -14.30
N PRO A 89 -5.04 1.09 -14.89
CA PRO A 89 -3.61 1.09 -14.62
C PRO A 89 -3.32 1.44 -13.16
N TYR A 90 -2.26 0.86 -12.62
CA TYR A 90 -1.87 1.06 -11.23
C TYR A 90 -0.37 1.26 -11.03
N ILE A 91 -0.05 1.90 -9.91
CA ILE A 91 1.30 2.09 -9.41
C ILE A 91 1.43 1.29 -8.12
N VAL A 92 2.41 0.39 -8.09
CA VAL A 92 2.87 -0.23 -6.85
C VAL A 92 4.01 0.64 -6.30
N CYS A 93 3.85 1.15 -5.10
CA CYS A 93 4.83 2.02 -4.48
C CYS A 93 5.36 1.39 -3.19
N ASP A 94 6.68 1.20 -3.10
CA ASP A 94 7.32 0.95 -1.81
C ASP A 94 7.25 2.22 -0.93
N ILE A 95 7.44 2.06 0.38
CA ILE A 95 7.33 3.15 1.36
C ILE A 95 8.70 3.53 1.92
N ASP A 96 9.51 2.56 2.32
CA ASP A 96 10.75 2.81 3.06
C ASP A 96 11.84 3.23 2.08
N PHE A 97 12.50 4.36 2.34
CA PHE A 97 13.46 4.95 1.41
C PHE A 97 12.89 5.32 0.01
N THR A 98 11.59 5.12 -0.22
CA THR A 98 10.87 5.50 -1.45
C THR A 98 9.94 6.70 -1.21
N LEU A 99 9.07 6.63 -0.20
CA LEU A 99 8.20 7.75 0.23
C LEU A 99 8.68 8.39 1.52
N SER A 100 9.35 7.61 2.35
CA SER A 100 9.75 7.97 3.71
C SER A 100 11.26 7.92 3.87
N SER A 101 11.82 8.91 4.57
CA SER A 101 13.26 8.98 4.88
C SER A 101 13.59 8.09 6.09
N THR A 102 13.25 6.81 6.01
CA THR A 102 13.37 5.89 7.14
C THR A 102 14.83 5.75 7.57
N ASN A 103 15.08 5.77 8.88
CA ASN A 103 16.35 5.36 9.46
C ASN A 103 16.08 4.08 10.25
N ILE A 104 16.99 3.10 10.20
CA ILE A 104 16.87 1.81 10.89
C ILE A 104 16.62 1.99 12.40
N PHE A 105 17.15 3.05 13.02
CA PHE A 105 16.92 3.40 14.43
C PHE A 105 15.47 3.79 14.76
N LEU A 106 14.68 4.24 13.79
CA LEU A 106 13.28 4.66 13.99
C LEU A 106 12.34 3.47 14.21
N TYR A 107 12.75 2.26 13.79
CA TYR A 107 12.01 1.03 14.07
C TYR A 107 12.12 0.58 15.52
N ALA A 108 13.26 0.87 16.18
CA ALA A 108 13.47 0.51 17.59
C ALA A 108 12.65 1.39 18.55
N THR A 109 12.34 2.63 18.14
CA THR A 109 11.69 3.63 19.00
C THR A 109 10.18 3.77 18.75
N ASN A 110 9.58 2.94 17.89
CA ASN A 110 8.17 3.08 17.44
C ASN A 110 7.82 4.47 16.87
N ASN A 111 8.81 5.24 16.43
CA ASN A 111 8.64 6.65 16.06
C ASN A 111 8.20 6.83 14.60
N ILE A 112 7.46 5.84 14.05
CA ILE A 112 7.07 5.78 12.64
C ILE A 112 6.28 7.03 12.23
N LEU A 113 5.46 7.58 13.13
CA LEU A 113 4.65 8.78 12.87
C LEU A 113 5.46 10.07 12.66
N HIS A 114 6.75 10.06 12.98
CA HIS A 114 7.65 11.21 12.85
C HIS A 114 8.72 11.04 11.75
N ILE A 115 8.66 9.94 10.99
CA ILE A 115 9.52 9.77 9.81
C ILE A 115 9.18 10.90 8.82
N LYS A 116 10.20 11.58 8.27
CA LYS A 116 9.97 12.63 7.28
C LYS A 116 9.62 12.02 5.92
N THR A 117 8.86 12.77 5.13
CA THR A 117 8.62 12.42 3.73
C THR A 117 9.87 12.72 2.89
N ILE A 118 10.00 12.00 1.79
CA ILE A 118 10.97 12.34 0.76
C ILE A 118 10.49 13.58 -0.02
N TYR A 119 11.40 14.44 -0.44
CA TYR A 119 11.05 15.68 -1.14
C TYR A 119 10.19 15.41 -2.40
N SER A 120 9.08 16.14 -2.53
CA SER A 120 8.07 16.03 -3.61
C SER A 120 7.40 14.66 -3.79
N SER A 121 7.63 13.68 -2.90
CA SER A 121 6.99 12.36 -3.04
C SER A 121 5.48 12.42 -2.89
N GLN A 122 5.00 13.22 -1.94
CA GLN A 122 3.57 13.37 -1.67
C GLN A 122 2.84 14.10 -2.80
N GLU A 123 3.38 15.24 -3.24
CA GLU A 123 2.84 16.02 -4.36
C GLU A 123 2.71 15.14 -5.62
N VAL A 124 3.82 14.55 -6.08
CA VAL A 124 3.84 13.76 -7.31
C VAL A 124 2.96 12.52 -7.22
N LEU A 125 2.92 11.82 -6.08
CA LEU A 125 2.07 10.63 -5.96
C LEU A 125 0.58 10.99 -5.93
N ASN A 126 0.20 12.15 -5.39
CA ASN A 126 -1.18 12.64 -5.47
C ASN A 126 -1.56 12.92 -6.93
N ASP A 127 -0.73 13.64 -7.68
CA ASP A 127 -0.99 13.93 -9.10
C ASP A 127 -1.11 12.65 -9.93
N LEU A 128 -0.25 11.66 -9.67
CA LEU A 128 -0.35 10.35 -10.32
C LEU A 128 -1.61 9.58 -9.91
N SER A 129 -2.10 9.75 -8.68
CA SER A 129 -3.30 9.04 -8.19
C SER A 129 -4.59 9.44 -8.91
N GLU A 130 -4.60 10.58 -9.61
CA GLU A 130 -5.74 10.99 -10.45
C GLU A 130 -5.93 10.06 -11.66
N LYS A 131 -4.84 9.44 -12.13
CA LYS A 131 -4.81 8.61 -13.35
C LYS A 131 -4.54 7.14 -13.07
N TYR A 132 -3.89 6.83 -11.96
CA TYR A 132 -3.45 5.49 -11.60
C TYR A 132 -4.01 5.09 -10.23
N ARG A 133 -4.31 3.80 -10.05
CA ARG A 133 -4.52 3.26 -8.71
C ARG A 133 -3.22 3.26 -7.94
N ILE A 134 -3.26 3.65 -6.68
CA ILE A 134 -2.10 3.54 -5.80
C ILE A 134 -2.26 2.29 -4.93
N ILE A 135 -1.25 1.42 -5.00
CA ILE A 135 -1.10 0.25 -4.15
C ILE A 135 0.23 0.39 -3.42
N TYR A 136 0.22 0.38 -2.10
CA TYR A 136 1.44 0.40 -1.31
C TYR A 136 1.88 -1.04 -1.00
N LEU A 137 3.14 -1.37 -1.30
CA LEU A 137 3.71 -2.69 -1.02
C LEU A 137 4.99 -2.52 -0.21
N THR A 138 4.96 -2.90 1.07
CA THR A 138 6.06 -2.62 2.01
C THR A 138 6.62 -3.89 2.63
N GLY A 139 7.93 -3.88 2.86
CA GLY A 139 8.61 -4.92 3.65
C GLY A 139 8.29 -4.90 5.15
N ARG A 140 7.61 -3.86 5.63
CA ARG A 140 7.18 -3.77 7.04
C ARG A 140 6.26 -4.93 7.39
N TYR A 141 6.43 -5.47 8.60
CA TYR A 141 5.50 -6.47 9.11
C TYR A 141 4.11 -5.89 9.36
N ASN A 142 3.07 -6.69 9.14
CA ASN A 142 1.66 -6.33 9.30
C ASN A 142 1.27 -5.77 10.69
N LYS A 143 2.07 -6.01 11.74
CA LYS A 143 1.92 -5.32 13.04
C LYS A 143 2.06 -3.79 12.94
N TYR A 144 2.77 -3.29 11.93
CA TYR A 144 2.99 -1.87 11.70
C TYR A 144 2.01 -1.25 10.69
N THR A 145 1.12 -2.03 10.06
CA THR A 145 0.16 -1.52 9.06
C THR A 145 -0.62 -0.33 9.59
N ARG A 146 -1.15 -0.40 10.83
CA ARG A 146 -1.88 0.72 11.45
C ARG A 146 -1.04 1.99 11.55
N LEU A 147 0.20 1.90 12.01
CA LEU A 147 1.08 3.08 12.14
C LEU A 147 1.48 3.63 10.77
N THR A 148 1.74 2.76 9.81
CA THR A 148 2.03 3.16 8.42
C THR A 148 0.85 3.90 7.77
N LYS A 149 -0.40 3.41 7.96
CA LYS A 149 -1.60 4.08 7.45
C LYS A 149 -1.81 5.46 8.06
N LEU A 150 -1.68 5.56 9.39
CA LEU A 150 -1.74 6.85 10.09
C LEU A 150 -0.64 7.81 9.63
N TRP A 151 0.56 7.30 9.31
CA TRP A 151 1.64 8.11 8.76
C TRP A 151 1.31 8.61 7.34
N LEU A 152 0.77 7.76 6.45
CA LEU A 152 0.37 8.17 5.10
C LEU A 152 -0.73 9.23 5.15
N GLU A 153 -1.74 9.03 6.00
CA GLU A 153 -2.85 9.97 6.22
C GLU A 153 -2.35 11.31 6.77
N LYS A 154 -1.54 11.29 7.84
CA LYS A 154 -0.93 12.50 8.43
C LYS A 154 -0.14 13.30 7.40
N ASN A 155 0.55 12.62 6.49
CA ASN A 155 1.35 13.25 5.46
C ASN A 155 0.58 13.50 4.17
N LYS A 156 -0.75 13.28 4.12
CA LYS A 156 -1.62 13.58 2.98
C LYS A 156 -1.22 12.85 1.68
N TYR A 157 -0.81 11.59 1.80
CA TYR A 157 -0.65 10.71 0.64
C TYR A 157 -2.03 10.23 0.12
N PRO A 158 -2.13 9.86 -1.17
CA PRO A 158 -3.39 9.39 -1.72
C PRO A 158 -3.86 8.09 -1.06
N ILE A 159 -5.16 7.84 -1.11
CA ILE A 159 -5.74 6.60 -0.57
C ILE A 159 -5.28 5.42 -1.43
N GLY A 160 -4.80 4.37 -0.77
CA GLY A 160 -4.37 3.13 -1.42
C GLY A 160 -4.32 1.98 -0.44
N ALA A 161 -4.54 0.76 -0.93
CA ALA A 161 -4.39 -0.45 -0.13
C ALA A 161 -2.91 -0.66 0.23
N ILE A 162 -2.64 -1.01 1.49
CA ILE A 162 -1.31 -1.39 1.96
C ILE A 162 -1.21 -2.91 2.12
N ILE A 163 -0.29 -3.47 1.35
CA ILE A 163 0.12 -4.86 1.45
C ILE A 163 1.43 -4.92 2.26
N SER A 164 1.32 -5.43 3.49
CA SER A 164 2.44 -5.59 4.43
C SER A 164 2.87 -7.05 4.54
N ARG A 165 4.15 -7.28 4.85
CA ARG A 165 4.70 -8.62 5.06
C ARG A 165 4.08 -9.29 6.28
N LYS A 166 3.64 -10.54 6.15
CA LYS A 166 3.19 -11.35 7.29
C LYS A 166 4.39 -11.87 8.07
N LYS A 167 4.38 -11.76 9.41
CA LYS A 167 5.51 -12.18 10.26
C LYS A 167 5.74 -13.70 10.18
N GLU A 168 4.67 -14.44 9.93
CA GLU A 168 4.63 -15.90 9.93
C GLU A 168 5.30 -16.50 8.67
N LEU A 169 5.50 -15.70 7.62
CA LEU A 169 6.10 -16.15 6.38
C LEU A 169 7.63 -16.08 6.47
N LYS A 170 8.29 -17.23 6.29
CA LYS A 170 9.76 -17.35 6.22
C LYS A 170 10.35 -16.79 4.92
N GLN A 171 9.50 -16.38 3.98
CA GLN A 171 9.91 -15.83 2.69
C GLN A 171 10.82 -14.63 2.87
N ASN A 172 11.87 -14.51 2.04
CA ASN A 172 12.64 -13.26 1.99
C ASN A 172 11.80 -12.12 1.39
N LEU A 173 12.32 -10.88 1.43
CA LEU A 173 11.57 -9.71 0.99
C LEU A 173 11.18 -9.77 -0.50
N GLU A 174 12.06 -10.27 -1.34
CA GLU A 174 11.81 -10.41 -2.78
C GLU A 174 10.73 -11.47 -3.08
N GLU A 175 10.79 -12.62 -2.40
CA GLU A 175 9.79 -13.68 -2.52
C GLU A 175 8.40 -13.21 -2.10
N PHE A 176 8.30 -12.52 -0.97
CA PHE A 176 7.05 -11.92 -0.50
C PHE A 176 6.48 -10.93 -1.53
N LYS A 177 7.31 -9.98 -2.01
CA LYS A 177 6.85 -8.99 -3.00
C LYS A 177 6.44 -9.67 -4.30
N THR A 178 7.24 -10.61 -4.80
CA THR A 178 6.92 -11.36 -6.03
C THR A 178 5.59 -12.11 -5.91
N TYR A 179 5.34 -12.76 -4.77
CA TYR A 179 4.09 -13.48 -4.53
C TYR A 179 2.86 -12.55 -4.59
N GLU A 180 2.89 -11.45 -3.84
CA GLU A 180 1.77 -10.49 -3.83
C GLU A 180 1.59 -9.80 -5.18
N LEU A 181 2.69 -9.47 -5.88
CA LEU A 181 2.63 -8.87 -7.21
C LEU A 181 2.02 -9.83 -8.24
N LYS A 182 2.35 -11.12 -8.22
CA LYS A 182 1.71 -12.12 -9.10
C LYS A 182 0.19 -12.17 -8.88
N ARG A 183 -0.25 -12.12 -7.62
CA ARG A 183 -1.68 -12.10 -7.26
C ARG A 183 -2.39 -10.84 -7.75
N ILE A 184 -1.73 -9.69 -7.74
CA ILE A 184 -2.32 -8.43 -8.23
C ILE A 184 -2.30 -8.41 -9.77
N MET A 185 -1.21 -8.87 -10.39
CA MET A 185 -1.06 -8.95 -11.85
C MET A 185 -2.07 -9.88 -12.50
N SER A 186 -2.58 -10.89 -11.79
CA SER A 186 -3.67 -11.74 -12.30
C SER A 186 -5.02 -11.01 -12.38
N ILE A 187 -5.13 -9.80 -11.82
CA ILE A 187 -6.32 -8.95 -11.91
C ILE A 187 -6.14 -7.89 -13.01
N CYS A 188 -4.96 -7.27 -13.11
CA CYS A 188 -4.64 -6.25 -14.10
C CYS A 188 -3.13 -6.27 -14.38
N ASP A 189 -2.72 -6.20 -15.63
CA ASP A 189 -1.30 -6.24 -16.04
C ASP A 189 -0.68 -4.87 -16.31
N LYS A 190 -1.48 -3.80 -16.31
CA LYS A 190 -1.04 -2.41 -16.54
C LYS A 190 -0.44 -1.77 -15.30
N ALA A 191 0.79 -2.16 -14.99
CA ALA A 191 1.44 -1.80 -13.74
C ALA A 191 2.80 -1.09 -13.91
N VAL A 192 3.04 -0.08 -13.08
CA VAL A 192 4.38 0.51 -12.85
C VAL A 192 4.77 0.31 -11.39
N GLY A 193 5.99 -0.15 -11.13
CA GLY A 193 6.52 -0.37 -9.79
C GLY A 193 7.57 0.67 -9.44
N ILE A 194 7.45 1.33 -8.29
CA ILE A 194 8.39 2.35 -7.80
C ILE A 194 8.99 1.87 -6.48
N GLY A 195 10.31 1.70 -6.44
CA GLY A 195 11.04 1.30 -5.24
C GLY A 195 12.52 1.70 -5.28
N ASP A 196 13.22 1.63 -4.15
CA ASP A 196 14.63 2.00 -4.03
C ASP A 196 15.58 0.77 -4.04
N LEU A 197 15.14 -0.34 -3.47
CA LEU A 197 15.97 -1.54 -3.28
C LEU A 197 16.10 -2.38 -4.56
N LYS A 198 17.17 -3.18 -4.60
CA LYS A 198 17.34 -4.18 -5.68
C LYS A 198 16.22 -5.24 -5.65
N SER A 199 15.75 -5.63 -4.46
CA SER A 199 14.68 -6.62 -4.31
C SER A 199 13.35 -6.16 -4.91
N ASP A 200 13.05 -4.86 -4.87
CA ASP A 200 11.90 -4.28 -5.55
C ASP A 200 11.99 -4.46 -7.06
N ILE A 201 13.10 -4.03 -7.64
CA ILE A 201 13.32 -4.12 -9.08
C ILE A 201 13.30 -5.57 -9.57
N THR A 202 13.90 -6.50 -8.84
CA THR A 202 13.84 -7.91 -9.18
C THR A 202 12.39 -8.43 -9.15
N ALA A 203 11.62 -8.08 -8.12
CA ALA A 203 10.22 -8.50 -8.00
C ALA A 203 9.35 -7.94 -9.15
N TYR A 204 9.53 -6.66 -9.50
CA TYR A 204 8.83 -6.05 -10.63
C TYR A 204 9.18 -6.73 -11.96
N LYS A 205 10.48 -6.94 -12.25
CA LYS A 205 10.92 -7.64 -13.46
C LYS A 205 10.38 -9.07 -13.54
N LYS A 206 10.38 -9.83 -12.45
CA LYS A 206 9.86 -11.20 -12.39
C LYS A 206 8.35 -11.30 -12.61
N THR A 207 7.63 -10.19 -12.49
CA THR A 207 6.17 -10.14 -12.61
C THR A 207 5.69 -9.37 -13.84
N GLY A 208 6.60 -8.85 -14.68
CA GLY A 208 6.25 -8.08 -15.88
C GLY A 208 5.86 -6.62 -15.61
N ILE A 209 6.01 -6.14 -14.37
CA ILE A 209 5.73 -4.76 -13.99
C ILE A 209 6.84 -3.85 -14.50
N ILE A 210 6.48 -2.69 -15.06
CA ILE A 210 7.45 -1.69 -15.52
C ILE A 210 8.23 -1.15 -14.31
N PRO A 211 9.54 -1.42 -14.17
CA PRO A 211 10.27 -1.08 -12.96
C PRO A 211 10.82 0.35 -13.03
N VAL A 212 10.66 1.09 -11.94
CA VAL A 212 11.24 2.42 -11.71
C VAL A 212 12.03 2.38 -10.40
N LYS A 213 13.35 2.50 -10.51
CA LYS A 213 14.26 2.58 -9.37
C LYS A 213 14.54 4.02 -9.00
N ILE A 214 14.15 4.42 -7.80
CA ILE A 214 14.55 5.70 -7.23
C ILE A 214 15.84 5.55 -6.42
N LYS A 215 16.84 6.39 -6.70
CA LYS A 215 18.10 6.43 -5.94
C LYS A 215 18.32 7.84 -5.41
N HIS A 216 18.20 7.99 -4.10
CA HIS A 216 18.48 9.25 -3.43
C HIS A 216 20.00 9.48 -3.28
N PRO A 217 20.50 10.69 -3.54
CA PRO A 217 21.85 11.06 -3.13
C PRO A 217 21.98 11.00 -1.60
N PRO A 218 23.15 10.58 -1.06
CA PRO A 218 23.31 10.31 0.37
C PRO A 218 23.20 11.55 1.27
N LEU A 219 23.42 12.76 0.74
CA LEU A 219 23.51 14.00 1.53
C LEU A 219 22.40 15.02 1.23
N PHE A 220 21.66 14.85 0.12
CA PHE A 220 20.62 15.80 -0.26
C PHE A 220 19.59 15.14 -1.18
N TYR A 221 18.35 15.60 -1.11
CA TYR A 221 17.32 15.22 -2.08
C TYR A 221 17.56 15.99 -3.37
N SER A 222 17.83 15.25 -4.46
CA SER A 222 17.93 15.84 -5.79
C SER A 222 16.59 16.47 -6.17
N ARG A 223 16.64 17.68 -6.72
CA ARG A 223 15.47 18.32 -7.37
C ARG A 223 15.44 18.10 -8.88
N LYS A 224 16.46 17.43 -9.44
CA LYS A 224 16.56 17.18 -10.88
C LYS A 224 15.48 16.20 -11.33
N GLY A 225 14.88 16.50 -12.49
CA GLY A 225 13.85 15.70 -13.14
C GLY A 225 14.37 14.63 -14.10
N ASP A 226 15.68 14.37 -14.12
CA ASP A 226 16.27 13.45 -15.10
C ASP A 226 15.94 11.98 -14.80
N TYR A 227 15.73 11.20 -15.84
CA TYR A 227 15.63 9.74 -15.79
C TYR A 227 16.45 9.09 -16.91
N LYS A 228 16.83 7.82 -16.72
CA LYS A 228 17.51 7.01 -17.73
C LYS A 228 16.93 5.61 -17.75
N PHE A 229 16.88 4.97 -18.92
CA PHE A 229 16.53 3.55 -19.03
C PHE A 229 17.81 2.73 -19.13
N ILE A 230 18.06 1.85 -18.15
CA ILE A 230 19.30 1.06 -18.03
C ILE A 230 18.90 -0.34 -17.51
N ASP A 231 19.50 -1.40 -18.07
CA ASP A 231 19.29 -2.79 -17.64
C ASP A 231 17.82 -3.27 -17.58
N GLY A 232 16.99 -2.71 -18.46
CA GLY A 232 15.57 -3.03 -18.56
C GLY A 232 14.67 -2.34 -17.51
N TYR A 233 15.13 -1.25 -16.88
CA TYR A 233 14.30 -0.45 -15.98
C TYR A 233 14.67 1.03 -15.98
N TYR A 234 13.76 1.87 -15.49
CA TYR A 234 13.99 3.30 -15.37
C TYR A 234 14.71 3.63 -14.07
N HIS A 235 15.74 4.46 -14.15
CA HIS A 235 16.44 5.04 -13.02
C HIS A 235 16.08 6.51 -12.88
N VAL A 236 15.68 6.90 -11.68
CA VAL A 236 15.38 8.28 -11.31
C VAL A 236 16.17 8.66 -10.05
N ARG A 237 16.49 9.94 -9.89
CA ARG A 237 17.20 10.45 -8.71
C ARG A 237 16.29 11.17 -7.69
N SER A 238 15.03 11.38 -8.07
CA SER A 238 14.05 12.15 -7.30
C SER A 238 12.64 11.83 -7.77
N TRP A 239 11.65 12.26 -6.99
CA TRP A 239 10.25 12.23 -7.39
C TRP A 239 9.92 13.16 -8.55
N LYS A 240 10.66 14.26 -8.76
CA LYS A 240 10.51 15.07 -9.98
C LYS A 240 10.99 14.32 -11.23
N GLY A 241 11.91 13.36 -11.08
CA GLY A 241 12.28 12.45 -12.17
C GLY A 241 11.18 11.43 -12.49
N ILE A 242 10.41 11.00 -11.48
CA ILE A 242 9.22 10.16 -11.67
C ILE A 242 8.14 10.95 -12.42
N ASP A 243 7.84 12.15 -11.95
CA ASP A 243 6.87 13.05 -12.59
C ASP A 243 7.17 13.25 -14.08
N LYS A 244 8.42 13.66 -14.40
CA LYS A 244 8.87 13.80 -15.79
C LYS A 244 8.77 12.49 -16.58
N LEU A 245 9.17 11.36 -16.00
CA LEU A 245 9.08 10.06 -16.65
C LEU A 245 7.65 9.71 -17.05
N PHE A 246 6.69 9.89 -16.15
CA PHE A 246 5.28 9.59 -16.42
C PHE A 246 4.67 10.53 -17.46
N SER A 247 5.07 11.81 -17.44
CA SER A 247 4.68 12.80 -18.46
C SER A 247 5.21 12.44 -19.85
N ASP A 248 6.50 12.10 -19.94
CA ASP A 248 7.16 11.80 -21.22
C ASP A 248 6.72 10.45 -21.83
N LYS A 249 6.55 9.41 -21.00
CA LYS A 249 6.34 8.03 -21.49
C LYS A 249 4.88 7.62 -21.65
N LYS A 250 3.94 8.29 -20.98
CA LYS A 250 2.50 8.01 -21.07
C LYS A 250 2.18 6.50 -21.02
N PHE A 251 2.70 5.80 -20.02
CA PHE A 251 2.81 4.32 -19.99
C PHE A 251 1.59 3.52 -20.46
N PHE A 252 0.35 4.02 -20.31
CA PHE A 252 -0.86 3.28 -20.68
C PHE A 252 -1.93 4.12 -21.40
N ASN A 253 -1.59 5.26 -22.03
CA ASN A 253 -2.53 6.14 -22.77
C ASN A 253 -3.97 6.14 -22.21
N VAL A 254 -4.13 6.62 -20.97
CA VAL A 254 -5.39 6.47 -20.19
C VAL A 254 -6.56 7.30 -20.76
N PHE A 255 -6.38 7.99 -21.90
CA PHE A 255 -7.35 8.94 -22.46
C PHE A 255 -7.79 8.65 -23.92
N GLU A 256 -7.49 7.48 -24.48
CA GLU A 256 -7.86 7.16 -25.87
C GLU A 256 -9.16 6.36 -26.04
N SER A 257 -9.96 6.18 -24.99
CA SER A 257 -11.32 5.64 -25.12
C SER A 257 -12.35 6.77 -25.05
N LYS A 258 -12.72 7.31 -26.23
CA LYS A 258 -13.99 8.04 -26.43
C LYS A 258 -15.13 7.04 -26.63
#